data_AF-A0A843CWI7-F1
#
_entry.id   AF-A0A843CWI7-F1
#
_cell.length_a   1.000
_cell.length_b   1.000
_cell.length_c   1.000
_cell.angle_alpha   90.00
_cell.angle_beta   90.00
_cell.angle_gamma   90.00
#
_symmetry.space_group_name_H-M   'P 1'
#
loop_
_entity.id
_entity.type
_entity.pdbx_description
1 polymer ?
#
loop_
_entity_poly.entity_id
_entity_poly.type
_entity_poly.pdbx_seq_one_letter_code
_entity_poly.pdbx_strand_id
1 'polypeptide(L)'
;MERKVAQTELEPKEYETLAAAAQKSALSIKEALRQAALRWASEESGIDSKDPIFDIALGRRKPTMVRLKGESLRRARKASEEVDKAVYDEE
;
A
#
# COMPACT_ATOMS: atom_id res chain seq x y z
N MET A 1 -15.14 -9.51 -23.22
CA MET A 1 -14.62 -8.67 -22.12
C MET A 1 -15.55 -7.49 -21.96
N GLU A 2 -16.14 -7.32 -20.78
CA GLU A 2 -16.97 -6.14 -20.48
C GLU A 2 -16.11 -4.88 -20.52
N ARG A 3 -16.56 -3.84 -21.23
CA ARG A 3 -15.89 -2.54 -21.29
C ARG A 3 -16.78 -1.50 -20.62
N LYS A 4 -16.23 -0.79 -19.63
CA LYS A 4 -16.89 0.37 -19.02
C LYS A 4 -16.35 1.65 -19.64
N VAL A 5 -17.21 2.65 -19.79
CA VAL A 5 -16.85 3.97 -20.33
C VAL A 5 -16.94 4.98 -19.19
N ALA A 6 -15.85 5.71 -18.96
CA ALA A 6 -15.85 6.90 -18.12
C ALA A 6 -15.99 8.13 -19.02
N GLN A 7 -16.90 9.03 -18.67
CA GLN A 7 -17.04 10.34 -19.29
C GLN A 7 -16.65 11.39 -18.27
N THR A 8 -15.89 12.40 -18.71
CA THR A 8 -15.50 13.53 -17.88
C THR A 8 -15.57 14.79 -18.71
N GLU A 9 -15.85 15.91 -18.06
CA GLU A 9 -15.77 17.23 -18.65
C GLU A 9 -14.39 17.82 -18.33
N LEU A 10 -13.79 18.47 -19.32
CA LEU A 10 -12.52 19.20 -19.18
C LEU A 10 -12.77 20.63 -19.61
N GLU A 11 -12.20 21.59 -18.90
CA GLU A 11 -12.19 22.97 -19.37
C GLU A 11 -11.42 23.06 -20.71
N PRO A 12 -11.72 24.04 -21.57
CA PRO A 12 -11.04 24.18 -22.86
C PRO A 12 -9.51 24.20 -22.73
N LYS A 13 -8.98 24.89 -21.71
CA LYS A 13 -7.55 24.99 -21.44
C LYS A 13 -6.93 23.65 -20.99
N GLU A 14 -7.65 22.88 -20.18
CA GLU A 14 -7.22 21.56 -19.74
C GLU A 14 -7.18 20.58 -20.91
N TYR A 15 -8.22 20.63 -21.75
CA TYR A 15 -8.30 19.84 -22.97
C TYR A 15 -7.15 20.15 -23.95
N GLU A 16 -6.87 21.44 -24.19
CA GLU A 16 -5.76 21.87 -25.05
C GLU A 16 -4.41 21.37 -24.53
N THR A 17 -4.20 21.46 -23.20
CA THR A 17 -2.97 21.00 -22.57
C THR A 17 -2.79 19.49 -22.74
N LEU A 18 -3.87 18.72 -22.53
CA LEU A 18 -3.89 17.27 -22.74
C LEU A 18 -3.65 16.91 -24.21
N ALA A 19 -4.31 17.61 -25.14
CA ALA A 19 -4.17 17.38 -26.58
C ALA A 19 -2.74 17.64 -27.05
N ALA A 20 -2.10 18.72 -26.59
CA ALA A 20 -0.71 19.02 -26.90
C ALA A 20 0.25 17.94 -26.36
N ALA A 21 0.01 17.44 -25.14
CA ALA A 21 0.81 16.36 -24.55
C ALA A 21 0.63 15.03 -25.30
N ALA A 22 -0.60 14.70 -25.70
CA ALA A 22 -0.90 13.51 -26.50
C ALA A 22 -0.21 13.57 -27.88
N GLN A 23 -0.27 14.73 -28.54
CA GLN A 23 0.38 14.95 -29.84
C GLN A 23 1.90 14.79 -29.77
N LYS A 24 2.54 15.35 -28.73
CA LYS A 24 3.99 15.17 -28.50
C LYS A 24 4.40 13.71 -28.31
N SER A 25 3.49 12.91 -27.76
CA SER A 25 3.71 11.49 -27.49
C SER A 25 3.23 10.58 -28.63
N ALA A 26 2.74 11.14 -29.74
CA ALA A 26 2.12 10.41 -30.85
C ALA A 26 0.96 9.49 -30.43
N LEU A 27 0.22 9.89 -29.39
CA LEU A 27 -0.93 9.15 -28.85
C LEU A 27 -2.24 9.83 -29.20
N SER A 28 -3.32 9.05 -29.32
CA SER A 28 -4.66 9.62 -29.32
C SER A 28 -5.02 10.16 -27.93
N ILE A 29 -5.91 11.16 -27.87
CA ILE A 29 -6.39 11.75 -26.60
C ILE A 29 -6.97 10.67 -25.67
N LYS A 30 -7.66 9.67 -26.24
CA LYS A 30 -8.24 8.55 -25.49
C LYS A 30 -7.17 7.66 -24.87
N GLU A 31 -6.08 7.41 -25.58
CA GLU A 31 -4.95 6.62 -25.07
C GLU A 31 -4.17 7.38 -24.01
N ALA A 32 -3.94 8.67 -24.22
CA ALA A 32 -3.32 9.54 -23.23
C ALA A 32 -4.13 9.57 -21.92
N LEU A 33 -5.45 9.76 -22.00
CA LEU A 33 -6.34 9.69 -20.83
C LEU A 33 -6.31 8.32 -20.15
N ARG A 34 -6.31 7.24 -20.94
CA ARG A 34 -6.20 5.88 -20.38
C ARG A 34 -4.88 5.70 -19.63
N GLN A 35 -3.76 6.14 -20.19
CA GLN A 35 -2.47 6.05 -19.53
C GLN A 35 -2.41 6.91 -18.27
N ALA A 36 -2.94 8.14 -18.32
CA ALA A 36 -3.01 9.02 -17.17
C ALA A 36 -3.84 8.42 -16.03
N ALA A 37 -5.03 7.88 -16.34
CA ALA A 37 -5.88 7.22 -15.35
C ALA A 37 -5.22 5.98 -14.74
N LEU A 38 -4.51 5.19 -15.54
CA LEU A 38 -3.77 4.02 -15.04
C LEU A 38 -2.60 4.43 -14.14
N ARG A 39 -1.84 5.45 -14.53
CA ARG A 39 -0.74 5.98 -13.70
C ARG A 39 -1.26 6.55 -12.40
N TRP A 40 -2.28 7.40 -12.46
CA TRP A 40 -2.91 7.95 -11.28
C TRP A 40 -3.44 6.85 -10.36
N ALA A 41 -4.15 5.85 -10.91
CA ALA A 41 -4.63 4.73 -10.11
C ALA A 41 -3.47 3.94 -9.46
N SER A 42 -2.35 3.75 -10.18
CA SER A 42 -1.17 3.08 -9.61
C SER A 42 -0.51 3.89 -8.50
N GLU A 43 -0.36 5.20 -8.70
CA GLU A 43 0.26 6.13 -7.75
C GLU A 43 -0.59 6.27 -6.49
N GLU A 44 -1.90 6.49 -6.65
CA GLU A 44 -2.85 6.64 -5.55
C GLU A 44 -3.08 5.34 -4.79
N SER A 45 -3.06 4.19 -5.49
CA SER A 45 -3.18 2.90 -4.81
C SER A 45 -2.01 2.65 -3.86
N GLY A 46 -0.84 3.24 -4.14
CA GLY A 46 0.40 3.19 -3.33
C GLY A 46 1.02 1.80 -3.17
N ILE A 47 0.20 0.79 -2.96
CA ILE A 47 0.51 -0.59 -2.61
C ILE A 47 -0.42 -1.50 -3.42
N ASP A 48 0.14 -2.40 -4.22
CA ASP A 48 -0.63 -3.49 -4.80
C ASP A 48 -1.16 -4.36 -3.65
N SER A 49 -2.48 -4.42 -3.50
CA SER A 49 -3.13 -5.27 -2.49
C SER A 49 -2.83 -6.76 -2.69
N LYS A 50 -2.26 -7.15 -3.83
CA LYS A 50 -1.79 -8.51 -4.14
C LYS A 50 -0.27 -8.68 -4.06
N ASP A 51 0.47 -7.68 -3.62
CA ASP A 51 1.92 -7.83 -3.44
C ASP A 51 2.19 -8.89 -2.36
N PRO A 52 3.03 -9.92 -2.63
CA PRO A 52 3.42 -10.92 -1.65
C PRO A 52 4.04 -10.35 -0.37
N ILE A 53 4.59 -9.14 -0.42
CA ILE A 53 5.13 -8.43 0.75
C ILE A 53 4.00 -8.03 1.72
N PHE A 54 2.80 -7.75 1.21
CA PHE A 54 1.63 -7.41 2.03
C PHE A 54 0.66 -8.59 2.24
N ASP A 55 0.85 -9.70 1.51
CA ASP A 55 0.20 -11.00 1.76
C ASP A 55 0.83 -11.78 2.94
N ILE A 56 1.63 -11.09 3.75
CA ILE A 56 2.07 -11.63 5.03
C ILE A 56 0.88 -11.48 5.98
N ALA A 57 0.40 -12.60 6.52
CA ALA A 57 -0.64 -12.68 7.55
C ALA A 57 -0.25 -12.05 8.91
N LEU A 58 0.33 -10.84 8.90
CA LEU A 58 0.73 -10.07 10.07
C LEU A 58 -0.46 -9.67 10.95
N GLY A 59 -1.70 -9.71 10.42
CA GLY A 59 -2.94 -9.51 11.19
C GLY A 59 -3.68 -10.79 11.62
N ARG A 60 -3.22 -11.98 11.22
CA ARG A 60 -3.88 -13.26 11.55
C ARG A 60 -3.00 -14.26 12.26
N ARG A 61 -1.81 -13.87 12.70
CA ARG A 61 -1.24 -14.51 13.88
C ARG A 61 -2.10 -14.06 15.06
N LYS A 62 -3.20 -14.80 15.33
CA LYS A 62 -3.65 -14.95 16.72
C LYS A 62 -2.36 -15.17 17.48
N PRO A 63 -2.04 -14.36 18.52
CA PRO A 63 -0.84 -14.61 19.29
C PRO A 63 -0.89 -16.10 19.59
N THR A 64 0.10 -16.85 19.10
CA THR A 64 0.23 -18.23 19.52
C THR A 64 0.29 -18.06 21.02
N MET A 65 -0.82 -18.35 21.72
CA MET A 65 -0.85 -18.39 23.16
C MET A 65 0.04 -19.58 23.46
N VAL A 66 1.36 -19.33 23.43
CA VAL A 66 2.33 -20.24 23.95
C VAL A 66 1.97 -20.23 25.42
N ARG A 67 1.14 -21.20 25.83
CA ARG A 67 0.91 -21.51 27.23
C ARG A 67 2.23 -22.06 27.75
N LEU A 68 3.20 -21.17 27.91
CA LEU A 68 4.42 -21.44 28.62
C LEU A 68 3.98 -21.87 30.02
N LYS A 69 4.39 -23.05 30.45
CA LYS A 69 4.08 -23.61 31.77
C LYS A 69 5.37 -23.90 32.49
N GLY A 70 5.38 -23.70 33.80
CA GLY A 70 6.55 -23.97 34.64
C GLY A 70 7.72 -23.03 34.35
N GLU A 71 8.92 -23.59 34.18
CA GLU A 71 10.16 -22.83 34.08
C GLU A 71 10.28 -21.96 32.83
N SER A 72 9.63 -22.36 31.72
CA SER A 72 9.69 -21.60 30.48
C SER A 72 8.92 -20.27 30.57
N LEU A 73 7.84 -20.22 31.34
CA LEU A 73 7.11 -18.99 31.66
C LEU A 73 7.96 -18.06 32.55
N ARG A 74 8.64 -18.63 33.55
CA ARG A 74 9.50 -17.85 34.46
C ARG A 74 10.67 -17.21 33.70
N ARG A 75 11.29 -17.96 32.79
CA ARG A 75 12.36 -17.43 31.92
C ARG A 75 11.87 -16.33 30.99
N ALA A 76 10.72 -16.52 30.33
CA ALA A 76 10.15 -15.50 29.45
C ALA A 76 9.79 -14.21 30.20
N ARG A 77 9.24 -14.32 31.41
CA ARG A 77 8.91 -13.16 32.24
C ARG A 77 10.14 -12.40 32.71
N LYS A 78 11.19 -13.13 33.14
CA LYS A 78 12.47 -12.52 33.53
C LYS A 78 13.14 -11.80 32.36
N ALA A 79 13.14 -12.42 31.18
CA ALA A 79 13.68 -11.79 29.97
C ALA A 79 12.90 -10.53 29.57
N SER A 80 11.57 -10.52 29.76
CA SER A 80 10.75 -9.33 29.52
C SER A 80 11.09 -8.20 30.50
N GLU A 81 11.21 -8.50 31.79
CA GLU A 81 11.60 -7.51 32.81
C GLU A 81 13.02 -6.96 32.60
N GLU A 82 13.97 -7.78 32.14
CA GLU A 82 15.32 -7.35 31.79
C GLU A 82 15.33 -6.40 30.59
N VAL A 83 14.49 -6.66 29.58
CA VAL A 83 14.35 -5.79 28.40
C VAL A 83 13.65 -4.49 28.78
N ASP A 84 12.54 -4.54 29.51
CA ASP A 84 11.81 -3.33 29.92
C ASP A 84 12.71 -2.43 30.78
N LYS A 85 13.52 -3.03 31.67
CA LYS A 85 14.50 -2.28 32.46
C LYS A 85 15.58 -1.63 31.60
N ALA A 86 16.13 -2.34 30.61
CA ALA A 86 17.14 -1.78 29.73
C ALA A 86 16.59 -0.68 28.81
N VAL A 87 15.31 -0.73 28.47
CA VAL A 87 14.67 0.22 27.54
C VAL A 87 14.13 1.45 28.27
N TYR A 88 13.65 1.30 29.50
CA TYR A 88 12.90 2.35 30.21
C TYR A 88 13.56 2.84 31.51
N ASP A 89 14.55 2.14 32.08
CA ASP A 89 15.27 2.60 33.28
C ASP A 89 16.67 3.19 32.96
N GLU A 90 17.02 3.42 31.69
CA GLU A 90 18.15 4.31 31.33
C GLU A 90 17.71 5.79 31.39
N GLU A 91 17.49 6.30 32.60
CA GLU A 91 17.54 7.74 32.95
C GLU A 91 18.59 8.01 34.03
#